data_AF-A0A7J7SH61-F1
#
_entry.id   AF-A0A7J7SH61-F1
#
_cell.length_a   1.000
_cell.length_b   1.000
_cell.length_c   1.000
_cell.angle_alpha   90.00
_cell.angle_beta   90.00
_cell.angle_gamma   90.00
#
_symmetry.space_group_name_H-M   'P 1'
#
loop_
_entity.id
_entity.type
_entity.pdbx_description
1 polymer ?
#
loop_
_entity_poly.entity_id
_entity_poly.type
_entity_poly.pdbx_seq_one_letter_code
_entity_poly.pdbx_strand_id
1 'polypeptide(L)'
;MSLMSQGPFHCAIVESGIVLMFSFITSSSDVDSTMAANWSACGELALVDCMQSKSEEKILAISKIIPNVMDGTFLPRQPQELLASADFQPVPNLSGVNNDEYSWLNPSVRPSPMP
;
A
#
# COMPACT_ATOMS: atom_id res chain seq x y z
N MET A 1 -5.12 12.79 0.86
CA MET A 1 -4.81 12.87 -0.59
C MET A 1 -5.94 12.39 -1.48
N SER A 2 -6.96 11.72 -0.92
CA SER A 2 -8.20 11.46 -1.64
C SER A 2 -9.18 12.62 -1.47
N LEU A 3 -9.96 12.92 -2.51
CA LEU A 3 -11.12 13.81 -2.40
C LEU A 3 -12.24 13.19 -1.56
N MET A 4 -12.35 11.85 -1.58
CA MET A 4 -13.37 11.13 -0.79
C MET A 4 -13.11 11.19 0.71
N SER A 5 -11.88 11.52 1.11
CA SER A 5 -11.50 11.62 2.51
C SER A 5 -11.62 13.05 3.03
N GLN A 6 -12.29 13.97 2.32
CA GLN A 6 -12.47 15.35 2.76
C GLN A 6 -13.67 15.50 3.71
N GLY A 7 -13.42 15.98 4.93
CA GLY A 7 -14.45 16.24 5.96
C GLY A 7 -14.53 15.24 7.12
N PRO A 8 -14.29 13.93 6.95
CA PRO A 8 -14.36 12.96 8.05
C PRO A 8 -13.34 13.16 9.18
N PHE A 9 -12.20 13.80 8.90
CA PHE A 9 -11.14 14.03 9.88
C PHE A 9 -10.66 15.47 9.86
N HIS A 10 -10.04 15.85 10.98
CA HIS A 10 -9.57 17.21 11.23
C HIS A 10 -8.07 17.28 11.51
N CYS A 11 -7.42 16.15 11.77
CA CYS A 11 -5.98 16.02 12.01
C CYS A 11 -5.50 14.68 11.45
N ALA A 12 -4.19 14.57 11.18
CA ALA A 12 -3.53 13.32 10.79
C ALA A 12 -2.27 13.08 11.66
N ILE A 13 -2.03 11.81 11.99
CA ILE A 13 -0.77 11.35 12.60
C ILE A 13 -0.17 10.29 11.67
N VAL A 14 1.11 10.44 11.37
CA VAL A 14 1.81 9.63 10.38
C VAL A 14 3.12 9.11 11.00
N GLU A 15 3.14 7.83 11.37
CA GLU A 15 4.27 7.19 12.05
C GLU A 15 4.98 6.23 11.10
N SER A 16 6.28 6.44 10.91
CA SER A 16 7.19 5.51 10.23
C SER A 16 6.76 5.06 8.83
N GLY A 17 6.03 5.92 8.11
CA GLY A 17 5.57 5.63 6.77
C GLY A 17 4.93 6.84 6.12
N ILE A 18 5.07 6.95 4.80
CA ILE A 18 4.37 7.97 4.01
C ILE A 18 4.02 7.37 2.65
N VAL A 19 3.02 7.95 1.99
CA VAL A 19 2.54 7.53 0.66
C VAL A 19 3.64 7.47 -0.42
N LEU A 20 4.73 8.23 -0.25
CA LEU A 20 5.89 8.26 -1.15
C LEU A 20 6.91 7.15 -0.87
N MET A 21 6.76 6.42 0.24
CA MET A 21 7.66 5.33 0.57
C MET A 21 7.51 4.23 -0.49
N PHE A 22 8.65 3.84 -1.08
CA PHE A 22 8.71 2.86 -2.17
C PHE A 22 8.01 1.56 -1.77
N SER A 23 7.31 0.95 -2.72
CA SER A 23 6.46 -0.27 -2.61
C SER A 23 5.01 -0.09 -2.22
N PHE A 24 4.54 1.10 -1.83
CA PHE A 24 3.12 1.24 -1.48
C PHE A 24 2.20 1.50 -2.65
N ILE A 25 2.65 2.15 -3.74
CA ILE A 25 1.77 2.54 -4.85
C ILE A 25 2.40 2.21 -6.19
N THR A 26 1.63 1.58 -7.07
CA THR A 26 1.98 1.30 -8.46
C THR A 26 1.32 2.27 -9.42
N SER A 27 2.03 2.55 -10.51
CA SER A 27 1.58 3.48 -11.54
C SER A 27 0.61 2.85 -12.55
N SER A 28 0.45 1.53 -12.56
CA SER A 28 -0.31 0.79 -13.57
C SER A 28 -1.04 -0.41 -12.97
N SER A 29 -2.36 -0.45 -13.20
CA SER A 29 -3.23 -1.58 -12.88
C SER A 29 -2.86 -2.87 -13.62
N ASP A 30 -2.22 -2.76 -14.79
CA ASP A 30 -1.82 -3.91 -15.59
C ASP A 30 -0.65 -4.66 -14.94
N VAL A 31 0.32 -3.90 -14.41
CA VAL A 31 1.44 -4.48 -13.66
C VAL A 31 0.94 -5.21 -12.41
N ASP A 32 -0.04 -4.64 -11.71
CA ASP A 32 -0.65 -5.28 -10.53
C ASP A 32 -1.45 -6.52 -10.89
N SER A 33 -2.20 -6.47 -11.99
CA SER A 33 -3.01 -7.59 -12.47
C SER A 33 -2.14 -8.76 -12.92
N THR A 34 -1.04 -8.49 -13.64
CA THR A 34 -0.07 -9.51 -14.05
C THR A 34 0.71 -10.07 -12.85
N MET A 35 1.10 -9.22 -11.88
CA MET A 35 1.72 -9.70 -10.64
C MET A 35 0.75 -10.59 -9.86
N ALA A 36 -0.48 -10.13 -9.64
CA ALA A 36 -1.51 -10.91 -8.96
C ALA A 36 -1.77 -12.25 -9.67
N ALA A 37 -1.89 -12.26 -11.00
CA ALA A 37 -2.06 -13.47 -11.81
C ALA A 37 -0.89 -14.46 -11.64
N ASN A 38 0.35 -13.97 -11.67
CA ASN A 38 1.55 -14.79 -11.53
C ASN A 38 1.64 -15.41 -10.12
N TRP A 39 1.49 -14.60 -9.07
CA TRP A 39 1.56 -15.06 -7.68
C TRP A 39 0.38 -15.95 -7.27
N SER A 40 -0.79 -15.74 -7.87
CA SER A 40 -1.99 -16.55 -7.61
C SER A 40 -2.09 -17.81 -8.47
N ALA A 41 -1.26 -17.92 -9.52
CA ALA A 41 -1.43 -18.90 -10.60
C ALA A 41 -2.86 -18.86 -11.19
N CYS A 42 -3.38 -17.65 -11.41
CA CYS A 42 -4.65 -17.39 -12.09
C CYS A 42 -4.39 -16.81 -13.49
N GLY A 43 -5.28 -17.09 -14.44
CA GLY A 43 -5.23 -16.45 -15.76
C GLY A 43 -5.87 -15.05 -15.72
N GLU A 44 -5.38 -14.11 -16.54
CA GLU A 44 -5.85 -12.71 -16.55
C GLU A 44 -7.36 -12.56 -16.77
N LEU A 45 -7.93 -13.33 -17.70
CA LEU A 45 -9.36 -13.22 -18.07
C LEU A 45 -10.35 -13.73 -17.00
N ALA A 46 -9.86 -14.48 -16.00
CA ALA A 46 -10.67 -15.05 -14.93
C ALA A 46 -10.05 -14.81 -13.55
N LEU A 47 -9.24 -13.74 -13.42
CA LEU A 47 -8.45 -13.46 -12.24
C LEU A 47 -9.33 -13.35 -10.98
N VAL A 48 -10.44 -12.61 -11.08
CA VAL A 48 -11.33 -12.34 -9.95
C VAL A 48 -12.02 -13.63 -9.45
N ASP A 49 -12.59 -14.43 -10.35
CA ASP A 49 -13.25 -15.69 -9.98
C ASP A 49 -12.25 -16.70 -9.42
N CYS A 50 -11.06 -16.78 -10.04
CA CYS A 50 -9.99 -17.63 -9.57
C CYS A 50 -9.49 -17.23 -8.18
N MET A 51 -9.33 -15.93 -7.91
CA MET A 51 -8.94 -15.40 -6.60
C MET A 51 -9.99 -15.69 -5.52
N GLN A 52 -11.28 -15.57 -5.84
CA GLN A 52 -12.37 -15.91 -4.92
C GLN A 52 -12.39 -17.39 -4.53
N SER A 53 -11.88 -18.28 -5.39
CA SER A 53 -11.76 -19.72 -5.10
C SER A 53 -10.51 -20.13 -4.30
N LYS A 54 -9.59 -19.21 -3.97
CA LYS A 54 -8.37 -19.52 -3.21
C LYS A 54 -8.67 -19.64 -1.72
N SER A 55 -7.83 -20.38 -0.99
CA SER A 55 -7.89 -20.40 0.46
C SER A 55 -7.47 -19.05 1.05
N GLU A 56 -8.01 -18.70 2.21
CA GLU A 56 -7.67 -17.47 2.94
C GLU A 56 -6.17 -17.33 3.18
N GLU A 57 -5.49 -18.43 3.50
CA GLU A 57 -4.03 -18.49 3.68
C GLU A 57 -3.26 -18.05 2.43
N LYS A 58 -3.72 -18.49 1.24
CA LYS A 58 -3.12 -18.09 -0.04
C LYS A 58 -3.44 -16.65 -0.37
N ILE A 59 -4.67 -16.21 -0.12
CA ILE A 59 -5.08 -14.82 -0.32
C ILE A 59 -4.22 -13.90 0.55
N LEU A 60 -4.01 -14.25 1.82
CA LEU A 60 -3.17 -13.50 2.76
C LEU A 60 -1.69 -13.46 2.32
N ALA A 61 -1.18 -14.54 1.74
CA ALA A 61 0.18 -14.56 1.22
C ALA A 61 0.33 -13.64 -0.01
N ILE A 62 -0.65 -13.67 -0.91
CA ILE A 62 -0.66 -12.86 -2.14
C ILE A 62 -0.87 -11.37 -1.82
N SER A 63 -1.78 -11.04 -0.89
CA SER A 63 -2.12 -9.64 -0.57
C SER A 63 -0.95 -8.85 0.03
N LYS A 64 0.04 -9.52 0.64
CA LYS A 64 1.25 -8.89 1.17
C LYS A 64 2.19 -8.36 0.09
N ILE A 65 2.01 -8.80 -1.15
CA ILE A 65 2.91 -8.54 -2.28
C ILE A 65 2.26 -7.57 -3.27
N ILE A 66 0.92 -7.47 -3.28
CA ILE A 66 0.19 -6.55 -4.16
C ILE A 66 0.25 -5.13 -3.55
N PRO A 67 0.83 -4.16 -4.26
CA PRO A 67 0.88 -2.77 -3.83
C PRO A 67 -0.49 -2.08 -4.01
N ASN A 68 -0.65 -0.88 -3.46
CA ASN A 68 -1.87 -0.11 -3.65
C ASN A 68 -1.96 0.44 -5.09
N VAL A 69 -3.18 0.43 -5.63
CA VAL A 69 -3.46 0.85 -7.00
C VAL A 69 -3.86 2.32 -7.06
N MET A 70 -3.43 3.03 -8.09
CA MET A 70 -4.06 4.30 -8.48
C MET A 70 -5.32 4.03 -9.30
N ASP A 71 -6.49 4.23 -8.68
CA ASP A 71 -7.79 3.93 -9.28
C ASP A 71 -8.44 5.13 -10.01
N GLY A 72 -7.79 6.30 -10.01
CA GLY A 72 -8.33 7.52 -10.61
C GLY A 72 -9.49 8.16 -9.83
N THR A 73 -9.99 7.50 -8.78
CA THR A 73 -11.15 7.93 -7.99
C THR A 73 -10.75 8.24 -6.56
N PHE A 74 -10.28 7.23 -5.83
CA PHE A 74 -9.72 7.39 -4.50
C PHE A 74 -8.35 8.08 -4.55
N LEU A 75 -7.47 7.62 -5.44
CA LEU A 75 -6.19 8.27 -5.76
C LEU A 75 -6.22 8.75 -7.22
N PRO A 76 -6.61 10.01 -7.46
CA PRO A 76 -6.84 10.51 -8.81
C PRO A 76 -5.57 10.66 -9.65
N ARG A 77 -4.41 10.84 -9.00
CA ARG A 77 -3.10 11.08 -9.62
C ARG A 77 -1.99 10.51 -8.74
N GLN A 78 -0.76 10.55 -9.26
CA GLN A 78 0.42 10.16 -8.52
C GLN A 78 0.53 10.93 -7.20
N PRO A 79 0.87 10.26 -6.08
CA PRO A 79 0.98 10.91 -4.80
C PRO A 79 1.95 12.11 -4.80
N GLN A 80 3.04 12.03 -5.56
CA GLN A 80 3.99 13.13 -5.69
C GLN A 80 3.35 14.38 -6.30
N GLU A 81 2.49 14.22 -7.31
CA GLU A 81 1.76 15.32 -7.94
C GLU A 81 0.73 15.91 -6.99
N LEU A 82 0.00 15.06 -6.25
CA LEU A 82 -1.00 15.48 -5.28
C LEU A 82 -0.36 16.23 -4.10
N LEU A 83 0.84 15.82 -3.65
CA LEU A 83 1.61 16.54 -2.64
C LEU A 83 2.12 17.89 -3.17
N ALA A 84 2.63 17.94 -4.40
CA ALA A 84 3.15 19.16 -5.00
C ALA A 84 2.05 20.20 -5.27
N SER A 85 0.86 19.75 -5.68
CA SER A 85 -0.31 20.62 -5.93
C SER A 85 -1.06 21.01 -4.67
N ALA A 86 -0.86 20.28 -3.56
CA ALA A 86 -1.67 20.38 -2.35
C ALA A 86 -3.18 20.17 -2.60
N ASP A 87 -3.53 19.34 -3.58
CA ASP A 87 -4.91 19.02 -3.99
C ASP A 87 -5.59 18.04 -3.01
N PHE A 88 -5.63 18.37 -1.72
CA PHE A 88 -6.29 17.60 -0.67
C PHE A 88 -6.66 18.49 0.51
N GLN A 89 -7.53 18.00 1.41
CA GLN A 89 -7.93 18.77 2.59
C GLN A 89 -6.70 19.07 3.48
N PRO A 90 -6.37 20.35 3.71
CA PRO A 90 -5.31 20.71 4.64
C PRO A 90 -5.79 20.45 6.07
N VAL A 91 -5.08 19.58 6.77
CA VAL A 91 -5.28 19.30 8.19
C VAL A 91 -3.94 19.35 8.92
N PRO A 92 -3.91 19.77 10.20
CA PRO A 92 -2.73 19.58 11.04
C PRO A 92 -2.21 18.15 10.96
N ASN A 93 -0.91 18.01 10.69
CA ASN A 93 -0.25 16.73 10.48
C ASN A 93 0.95 16.60 11.42
N LEU A 94 0.96 15.58 12.26
CA LEU A 94 2.10 15.18 13.07
C LEU A 94 2.76 13.95 12.44
N SER A 95 3.99 14.10 11.97
CA SER A 95 4.75 13.00 11.38
C SER A 95 6.02 12.70 12.17
N GLY A 96 6.35 11.42 12.32
CA GLY A 96 7.55 10.96 13.02
C GLY A 96 8.16 9.70 12.39
N VAL A 97 9.44 9.48 12.67
CA VAL A 97 10.20 8.27 12.33
C VAL A 97 10.99 7.83 13.56
N ASN A 98 11.37 6.56 13.61
CA ASN A 98 12.25 6.07 14.65
C ASN A 98 13.73 6.29 14.27
N ASN A 99 14.61 6.33 15.28
CA ASN A 99 16.06 6.42 15.08
C ASN A 99 16.64 5.19 14.35
N ASP A 100 15.98 4.03 14.50
CA ASP A 100 16.39 2.71 14.02
C ASP A 100 15.35 2.09 13.07
N GLU A 101 14.79 2.89 12.15
CA GLU A 101 13.64 2.59 11.28
C GLU A 101 13.69 1.24 10.55
N TYR A 102 14.89 0.73 10.22
CA TYR A 102 15.10 -0.51 9.46
C TYR A 102 15.91 -1.58 10.19
N SER A 103 16.23 -1.37 11.48
CA SER A 103 17.05 -2.32 12.24
C SER A 103 16.42 -3.70 12.36
N TRP A 104 15.08 -3.78 12.23
CA TRP A 104 14.30 -5.03 12.21
C TRP A 104 14.52 -5.89 10.95
N LEU A 105 15.04 -5.32 9.86
CA LEU A 105 15.40 -6.08 8.65
C LEU A 105 16.73 -6.84 8.81
N ASN A 106 17.58 -6.44 9.76
CA ASN A 106 18.86 -7.09 10.00
C ASN A 106 18.65 -8.43 10.76
N PRO A 107 18.96 -9.58 10.14
CA PRO A 107 18.81 -10.88 10.78
C PRO A 107 19.62 -11.03 12.07
N SER A 108 20.74 -10.31 12.21
CA SER A 108 21.61 -10.36 13.38
C SER A 108 21.03 -9.63 14.61
N VAL A 109 20.00 -8.79 14.42
CA VAL A 109 19.38 -7.99 15.49
C VAL A 109 17.96 -8.49 15.81
N ARG A 110 17.40 -9.38 14.98
CA ARG A 110 16.11 -10.01 15.26
C ARG A 110 16.23 -10.96 16.47
N PRO A 111 15.41 -10.79 17.53
CA PRO A 111 15.31 -11.78 18.59
C PRO A 111 14.97 -13.15 17.96
N SER A 112 15.67 -14.20 18.36
CA SER A 112 15.27 -15.57 17.99
C SER A 112 13.81 -15.79 18.40
N PRO A 113 12.99 -16.51 17.60
CA PRO A 113 11.65 -16.87 18.03
C PRO A 113 11.73 -17.52 19.41
N MET A 114 10.92 -17.05 20.37
CA MET A 114 10.81 -17.74 21.65
C MET A 114 10.24 -19.15 21.38
N PRO A 115 10.81 -20.21 21.99
CA PRO A 115 10.33 -21.58 21.82
C PRO A 115 8.89 -21.76 22.29
#